data_AF-A0A7R9VHQ0-F1
#
_entry.id   AF-A0A7R9VHQ0-F1
#
_cell.length_a   1.000
_cell.length_b   1.000
_cell.length_c   1.000
_cell.angle_alpha   90.00
_cell.angle_beta   90.00
_cell.angle_gamma   90.00
#
_symmetry.space_group_name_H-M   'P 1'
#
loop_
_entity.id
_entity.type
_entity.pdbx_description
1 polymer ?
#
loop_
_entity_poly.entity_id
_entity_poly.type
_entity_poly.pdbx_seq_one_letter_code
_entity_poly.pdbx_strand_id
1 'polypeptide(L)'
;TSTPLRILLPPNIRSEKIIRASTMRLPAVSLLLLAPASASAFAPQPSFSRTATATALNAKKVSFKEESRKALVDGINAVADAVRVTLGPKGRNVVLERNYGAPEIVNDGVTIAREISLKDPEKNVGARLIQEVASKSDSKAGDGTTTSTIMTQAIVNNGIRAVTSGVNPVALNLGIKKAARMVAERVKEVAVPVSGIDDLRNVATIASGSVDMGRIIAQAQDKVGDTGSTVIEE
;
A
#
# COMPACT_ATOMS: atom_id res chain seq x y z
N THR A 1 0.76 -27.45 -49.66
CA THR A 1 -0.24 -26.55 -50.26
C THR A 1 -0.42 -25.34 -49.34
N SER A 2 0.58 -24.47 -49.15
CA SER A 2 0.88 -23.24 -49.94
C SER A 2 -0.26 -22.18 -49.99
N THR A 3 -0.13 -21.19 -49.11
CA THR A 3 -0.34 -19.73 -49.32
C THR A 3 -1.75 -19.14 -49.55
N PRO A 4 -1.94 -17.82 -49.26
CA PRO A 4 -3.11 -17.24 -48.57
C PRO A 4 -3.93 -16.27 -49.45
N LEU A 5 -5.00 -15.68 -48.90
CA LEU A 5 -5.75 -14.60 -49.56
C LEU A 5 -5.96 -13.36 -48.68
N ARG A 6 -5.97 -12.23 -49.39
CA ARG A 6 -5.57 -10.88 -49.02
C ARG A 6 -6.81 -9.95 -49.09
N ILE A 7 -6.90 -9.07 -48.09
CA ILE A 7 -7.57 -7.76 -47.96
C ILE A 7 -8.34 -7.21 -49.17
N LEU A 8 -9.56 -6.68 -48.91
CA LEU A 8 -10.13 -5.53 -49.64
C LEU A 8 -11.20 -4.79 -48.79
N LEU A 9 -10.93 -3.52 -48.46
CA LEU A 9 -11.91 -2.55 -47.92
C LEU A 9 -12.82 -2.01 -49.05
N PRO A 10 -14.07 -1.62 -48.75
CA PRO A 10 -14.97 -0.99 -49.72
C PRO A 10 -14.77 0.54 -49.84
N PRO A 11 -15.06 1.14 -51.02
CA PRO A 11 -14.87 2.56 -51.28
C PRO A 11 -16.16 3.42 -51.20
N ASN A 12 -15.97 4.71 -50.90
CA ASN A 12 -16.69 5.92 -51.33
C ASN A 12 -18.22 6.08 -51.14
N ILE A 13 -18.62 7.14 -50.43
CA ILE A 13 -19.90 7.86 -50.62
C ILE A 13 -19.61 9.37 -50.71
N ARG A 14 -20.09 9.98 -51.82
CA ARG A 14 -20.11 11.40 -52.17
C ARG A 14 -21.37 12.12 -51.64
N SER A 15 -21.27 13.43 -51.37
CA SER A 15 -22.20 14.51 -51.80
C SER A 15 -21.81 15.84 -51.12
N GLU A 16 -21.23 16.81 -51.83
CA GLU A 16 -21.84 18.05 -52.39
C GLU A 16 -22.11 19.21 -51.41
N LYS A 17 -21.49 20.37 -51.67
CA LYS A 17 -22.06 21.75 -51.83
C LYS A 17 -20.89 22.77 -51.85
N ILE A 18 -20.59 23.55 -52.91
CA ILE A 18 -21.24 24.75 -53.52
C ILE A 18 -20.18 25.90 -53.58
N ILE A 19 -19.75 26.22 -54.82
CA ILE A 19 -19.63 27.54 -55.49
C ILE A 19 -19.00 28.74 -54.73
N ARG A 20 -17.86 29.30 -55.25
CA ARG A 20 -17.81 30.59 -55.99
C ARG A 20 -16.42 30.88 -56.58
N ALA A 21 -16.43 31.36 -57.82
CA ALA A 21 -15.29 31.75 -58.65
C ALA A 21 -14.80 33.18 -58.33
N SER A 22 -13.54 33.49 -58.66
CA SER A 22 -13.20 34.47 -59.72
C SER A 22 -11.71 34.86 -59.69
N THR A 23 -11.06 34.70 -60.85
CA THR A 23 -10.13 35.64 -61.54
C THR A 23 -8.86 36.13 -60.83
N MET A 24 -7.69 36.35 -61.45
CA MET A 24 -7.10 36.11 -62.77
C MET A 24 -5.70 36.80 -62.71
N ARG A 25 -4.79 36.40 -63.61
CA ARG A 25 -3.60 37.13 -64.14
C ARG A 25 -2.22 36.92 -63.50
N LEU A 26 -1.41 36.15 -64.23
CA LEU A 26 0.03 36.34 -64.42
C LEU A 26 0.29 37.64 -65.24
N PRO A 27 1.49 38.21 -65.17
CA PRO A 27 2.44 37.96 -66.26
C PRO A 27 3.90 37.76 -65.81
N ALA A 28 4.66 37.05 -66.66
CA ALA A 28 6.11 36.94 -66.63
C ALA A 28 6.78 38.21 -67.18
N VAL A 29 8.08 38.42 -66.89
CA VAL A 29 9.14 38.81 -67.86
C VAL A 29 10.51 39.05 -67.15
N SER A 30 11.54 38.40 -67.74
CA SER A 30 12.98 38.71 -67.87
C SER A 30 13.96 38.94 -66.71
N LEU A 31 14.86 37.96 -66.56
CA LEU A 31 16.32 37.96 -66.87
C LEU A 31 17.24 39.05 -66.28
N LEU A 32 18.16 38.65 -65.37
CA LEU A 32 19.50 39.25 -65.20
C LEU A 32 20.52 38.19 -64.71
N LEU A 33 21.72 38.20 -65.30
CA LEU A 33 22.85 37.25 -65.16
C LEU A 33 23.87 37.64 -64.05
N LEU A 34 24.73 36.65 -63.67
CA LEU A 34 26.05 36.69 -62.97
C LEU A 34 26.04 37.04 -61.46
N ALA A 35 26.82 36.47 -60.52
CA ALA A 35 27.96 35.52 -60.45
C ALA A 35 28.19 35.14 -58.94
N PRO A 36 29.11 34.21 -58.57
CA PRO A 36 29.05 33.40 -57.34
C PRO A 36 29.97 33.87 -56.19
N ALA A 37 29.66 33.48 -54.93
CA ALA A 37 30.58 33.51 -53.78
C ALA A 37 29.97 32.65 -52.65
N SER A 38 30.43 31.40 -52.46
CA SER A 38 31.52 30.96 -51.58
C SER A 38 31.01 30.40 -50.24
N ALA A 39 31.44 29.17 -49.96
CA ALA A 39 31.14 28.43 -48.75
C ALA A 39 31.70 29.14 -47.51
N SER A 40 30.89 29.30 -46.46
CA SER A 40 31.39 29.50 -45.11
C SER A 40 30.96 28.34 -44.22
N ALA A 41 31.93 27.84 -43.49
CA ALA A 41 31.89 26.62 -42.71
C ALA A 41 30.95 26.72 -41.50
N PHE A 42 30.21 25.65 -41.25
CA PHE A 42 29.48 25.42 -40.01
C PHE A 42 30.49 25.29 -38.85
N ALA A 43 30.56 26.30 -37.99
CA ALA A 43 31.41 26.27 -36.80
C ALA A 43 30.88 25.23 -35.79
N PRO A 44 31.74 24.42 -35.15
CA PRO A 44 31.30 23.48 -34.12
C PRO A 44 30.95 24.24 -32.84
N GLN A 45 29.77 23.94 -32.28
CA GLN A 45 29.34 24.44 -30.97
C GLN A 45 30.25 23.88 -29.86
N PRO A 46 30.52 24.63 -28.78
CA PRO A 46 31.39 24.17 -27.71
C PRO A 46 30.78 22.96 -26.99
N SER A 47 31.55 21.89 -26.90
CA SER A 47 31.20 20.68 -26.16
C SER A 47 31.05 21.00 -24.68
N PHE A 48 29.82 20.99 -24.17
CA PHE A 48 29.57 21.00 -22.73
C PHE A 48 30.19 19.73 -22.11
N SER A 49 31.33 19.91 -21.45
CA SER A 49 31.92 18.89 -20.58
C SER A 49 30.92 18.58 -19.47
N ARG A 50 30.23 17.45 -19.61
CA ARG A 50 29.29 16.97 -18.62
C ARG A 50 30.11 16.36 -17.49
N THR A 51 30.49 17.17 -16.50
CA THR A 51 31.06 16.68 -15.25
C THR A 51 30.01 15.79 -14.59
N ALA A 52 30.09 14.49 -14.84
CA ALA A 52 29.24 13.51 -14.20
C ALA A 52 29.65 13.47 -12.72
N THR A 53 28.93 14.21 -11.88
CA THR A 53 28.86 13.91 -10.46
C THR A 53 28.28 12.49 -10.35
N ALA A 54 29.17 11.51 -10.22
CA ALA A 54 28.81 10.15 -9.86
C ALA A 54 28.19 10.21 -8.46
N THR A 55 26.88 10.39 -8.42
CA THR A 55 26.08 9.99 -7.28
C THR A 55 26.38 8.51 -7.10
N ALA A 56 27.11 8.16 -6.05
CA ALA A 56 27.30 6.77 -5.65
C ALA A 56 25.93 6.22 -5.26
N LEU A 57 25.18 5.77 -6.26
CA LEU A 57 23.97 5.00 -6.05
C LEU A 57 24.44 3.68 -5.46
N ASN A 58 24.18 3.50 -4.15
CA ASN A 58 24.36 2.22 -3.48
C ASN A 58 23.80 1.11 -4.37
N ALA A 59 24.65 0.15 -4.72
CA ALA A 59 24.24 -0.97 -5.56
C ALA A 59 23.06 -1.69 -4.91
N LYS A 60 21.95 -1.86 -5.65
CA LYS A 60 20.77 -2.53 -5.12
C LYS A 60 21.02 -4.04 -5.10
N LYS A 61 20.84 -4.65 -3.92
CA LYS A 61 20.78 -6.12 -3.80
C LYS A 61 19.42 -6.59 -4.30
N VAL A 62 19.43 -7.59 -5.18
CA VAL A 62 18.21 -8.21 -5.71
C VAL A 62 18.26 -9.69 -5.38
N SER A 63 17.33 -10.16 -4.54
CA SER A 63 17.13 -11.58 -4.27
C SER A 63 15.90 -12.09 -5.04
N PHE A 64 15.85 -13.39 -5.31
CA PHE A 64 14.75 -14.00 -6.05
C PHE A 64 14.22 -15.29 -5.40
N LYS A 65 13.02 -15.69 -5.85
CA LYS A 65 12.40 -16.99 -5.59
C LYS A 65 12.28 -17.31 -4.09
N GLU A 66 12.89 -18.40 -3.64
CA GLU A 66 12.70 -18.98 -2.32
C GLU A 66 13.48 -18.24 -1.24
N GLU A 67 14.71 -17.80 -1.55
CA GLU A 67 15.55 -17.05 -0.62
C GLU A 67 14.88 -15.76 -0.17
N SER A 68 14.32 -14.98 -1.11
CA SER A 68 13.58 -13.75 -0.78
C SER A 68 12.35 -14.04 0.05
N ARG A 69 11.59 -15.09 -0.30
CA ARG A 69 10.37 -15.45 0.44
C ARG A 69 10.70 -15.86 1.87
N LYS A 70 11.76 -16.65 2.06
CA LYS A 70 12.24 -17.07 3.38
C LYS A 70 12.69 -15.87 4.22
N ALA A 71 13.46 -14.95 3.64
CA ALA A 71 13.88 -13.73 4.35
C ALA A 71 12.69 -12.87 4.80
N LEU A 72 11.67 -12.71 3.94
CA LEU A 72 10.45 -11.98 4.30
C LEU A 72 9.68 -12.66 5.43
N VAL A 73 9.53 -13.98 5.37
CA VAL A 73 8.84 -14.78 6.40
C VAL A 73 9.56 -14.68 7.74
N ASP A 74 10.88 -14.79 7.75
CA ASP A 74 11.70 -14.63 8.96
C ASP A 74 11.48 -13.25 9.59
N GLY A 75 11.41 -12.20 8.77
CA GLY A 75 11.15 -10.84 9.23
C GLY A 75 9.76 -10.65 9.84
N ILE A 76 8.73 -11.22 9.20
CA ILE A 76 7.35 -11.21 9.69
C ILE A 76 7.25 -11.97 11.01
N ASN A 77 7.86 -13.15 11.09
CA ASN A 77 7.83 -13.99 12.29
C ASN A 77 8.54 -13.30 13.47
N ALA A 78 9.68 -12.64 13.24
CA ALA A 78 10.40 -11.94 14.31
C ALA A 78 9.53 -10.88 15.02
N VAL A 79 8.77 -10.09 14.27
CA VAL A 79 7.86 -9.10 14.86
C VAL A 79 6.62 -9.77 15.46
N ALA A 80 6.02 -10.72 14.76
CA ALA A 80 4.81 -11.38 15.21
C ALA A 80 5.01 -12.19 16.50
N ASP A 81 6.15 -12.87 16.64
CA ASP A 81 6.48 -13.64 17.84
C ASP A 81 6.71 -12.72 19.06
N ALA A 82 7.29 -11.53 18.84
CA ALA A 82 7.45 -10.53 19.88
C ALA A 82 6.10 -9.94 20.33
N VAL A 83 5.19 -9.67 19.39
CA VAL A 83 3.85 -9.13 19.70
C VAL A 83 2.95 -10.20 20.32
N ARG A 84 3.13 -11.48 19.98
CA ARG A 84 2.29 -12.58 20.45
C ARG A 84 2.26 -12.73 21.97
N VAL A 85 3.32 -12.35 22.67
CA VAL A 85 3.39 -12.48 24.14
C VAL A 85 2.40 -11.58 24.87
N THR A 86 1.91 -10.52 24.23
CA THR A 86 0.93 -9.59 24.80
C THR A 86 -0.52 -9.99 24.51
N LEU A 87 -0.75 -11.06 23.74
CA LEU A 87 -2.12 -11.45 23.37
C LEU A 87 -2.91 -11.98 24.56
N GLY A 88 -4.10 -11.40 24.78
CA GLY A 88 -5.13 -11.90 25.67
C GLY A 88 -5.00 -11.43 27.13
N PRO A 89 -5.93 -11.83 28.01
CA PRO A 89 -6.00 -11.34 29.39
C PRO A 89 -4.84 -11.81 30.28
N LYS A 90 -4.08 -12.83 29.84
CA LYS A 90 -2.85 -13.30 30.48
C LYS A 90 -1.60 -12.92 29.69
N GLY A 91 -1.71 -11.93 28.82
CA GLY A 91 -0.59 -11.34 28.10
C GLY A 91 0.46 -10.83 29.10
N ARG A 92 1.73 -10.93 28.70
CA ARG A 92 2.86 -10.46 29.50
C ARG A 92 3.34 -9.13 28.94
N ASN A 93 3.91 -8.31 29.80
CA ASN A 93 4.51 -7.05 29.39
C ASN A 93 5.83 -7.31 28.66
N VAL A 94 6.11 -6.48 27.67
CA VAL A 94 7.38 -6.44 26.95
C VAL A 94 8.15 -5.22 27.42
N VAL A 95 9.46 -5.40 27.62
CA VAL A 95 10.35 -4.32 28.00
C VAL A 95 11.03 -3.81 26.75
N LEU A 96 10.82 -2.53 26.45
CA LEU A 96 11.42 -1.82 25.33
C LEU A 96 12.58 -0.95 25.83
N GLU A 97 13.73 -1.08 25.20
CA GLU A 97 14.87 -0.20 25.46
C GLU A 97 14.59 1.18 24.84
N ARG A 98 14.81 2.23 25.61
CA ARG A 98 14.76 3.61 25.12
C ARG A 98 16.19 4.14 25.03
N ASN A 99 16.45 4.97 24.01
CA ASN A 99 17.79 5.56 23.80
C ASN A 99 18.26 6.43 24.98
N TYR A 100 17.33 6.94 25.78
CA TYR A 100 17.60 7.75 26.96
C TYR A 100 16.56 7.42 28.05
N GLY A 101 17.00 7.38 29.30
CA GLY A 101 16.13 7.18 30.46
C GLY A 101 15.92 5.70 30.82
N ALA A 102 14.83 5.44 31.55
CA ALA A 102 14.46 4.10 31.98
C ALA A 102 13.81 3.30 30.82
N PRO A 103 13.94 1.96 30.82
CA PRO A 103 13.24 1.13 29.84
C PRO A 103 11.72 1.25 30.02
N GLU A 104 10.99 1.15 28.91
CA GLU A 104 9.54 1.27 28.89
C GLU A 104 8.90 -0.12 28.97
N ILE A 105 7.93 -0.28 29.87
CA ILE A 105 7.19 -1.54 30.03
C ILE A 105 5.85 -1.36 29.34
N VAL A 106 5.65 -2.06 28.22
CA VAL A 106 4.48 -1.89 27.36
C VAL A 106 3.76 -3.22 27.16
N ASN A 107 2.43 -3.18 27.15
CA ASN A 107 1.57 -4.31 26.82
C ASN A 107 0.83 -4.16 25.48
N ASP A 108 0.94 -2.99 24.84
CA ASP A 108 0.33 -2.72 23.54
C ASP A 108 1.14 -3.29 22.37
N GLY A 109 0.46 -4.06 21.51
CA GLY A 109 1.04 -4.72 20.35
C GLY A 109 1.51 -3.76 19.25
N VAL A 110 0.85 -2.61 19.03
CA VAL A 110 1.28 -1.69 17.95
C VAL A 110 2.55 -0.95 18.32
N THR A 111 2.68 -0.54 19.57
CA THR A 111 3.90 0.11 20.09
C THR A 111 5.09 -0.84 20.02
N ILE A 112 4.93 -2.10 20.44
CA ILE A 112 5.97 -3.12 20.32
C ILE A 112 6.34 -3.38 18.87
N ALA A 113 5.36 -3.54 17.98
CA ALA A 113 5.61 -3.79 16.57
C ALA A 113 6.43 -2.67 15.92
N ARG A 114 6.14 -1.40 16.25
CA ARG A 114 6.82 -0.21 15.70
C ARG A 114 8.28 -0.09 16.12
N GLU A 115 8.61 -0.52 17.34
CA GLU A 115 9.97 -0.43 17.87
C GLU A 115 10.93 -1.47 17.25
N ILE A 116 10.39 -2.58 16.74
CA ILE A 116 11.21 -3.67 16.18
C ILE A 116 11.78 -3.27 14.82
N SER A 117 13.10 -3.24 14.71
CA SER A 117 13.82 -3.03 13.45
C SER A 117 14.91 -4.08 13.30
N LEU A 118 14.98 -4.72 12.13
CA LEU A 118 15.93 -5.80 11.86
C LEU A 118 17.17 -5.26 11.13
N LYS A 119 18.35 -5.74 11.53
CA LYS A 119 19.63 -5.36 10.91
C LYS A 119 19.72 -5.79 9.44
N ASP A 120 19.17 -6.95 9.11
CA ASP A 120 19.15 -7.45 7.75
C ASP A 120 18.05 -6.73 6.94
N PRO A 121 18.39 -6.08 5.81
CA PRO A 121 17.43 -5.29 5.04
C PRO A 121 16.32 -6.13 4.41
N GLU A 122 16.57 -7.38 4.00
CA GLU A 122 15.55 -8.23 3.39
C GLU A 122 14.53 -8.69 4.42
N LYS A 123 14.99 -9.07 5.62
CA LYS A 123 14.10 -9.37 6.76
C LYS A 123 13.37 -8.13 7.24
N ASN A 124 14.04 -6.98 7.26
CA ASN A 124 13.42 -5.72 7.69
C ASN A 124 12.25 -5.30 6.81
N VAL A 125 12.28 -5.60 5.50
CA VAL A 125 11.11 -5.40 4.62
C VAL A 125 9.91 -6.21 5.14
N GLY A 126 10.10 -7.46 5.56
CA GLY A 126 9.06 -8.27 6.18
C GLY A 126 8.51 -7.66 7.47
N ALA A 127 9.41 -7.16 8.34
CA ALA A 127 9.03 -6.46 9.56
C ALA A 127 8.21 -5.19 9.29
N ARG A 128 8.56 -4.42 8.26
CA ARG A 128 7.81 -3.23 7.84
C ARG A 128 6.41 -3.57 7.33
N LEU A 129 6.25 -4.68 6.60
CA LEU A 129 4.95 -5.10 6.10
C LEU A 129 3.97 -5.42 7.23
N ILE A 130 4.44 -6.08 8.30
CA ILE A 130 3.56 -6.44 9.41
C ILE A 130 3.27 -5.25 10.33
N GLN A 131 4.22 -4.31 10.49
CA GLN A 131 3.99 -3.02 11.15
C GLN A 131 2.86 -2.22 10.48
N GLU A 132 2.81 -2.24 9.15
CA GLU A 132 1.77 -1.56 8.39
C GLU A 132 0.40 -2.22 8.60
N VAL A 133 0.36 -3.54 8.72
CA VAL A 133 -0.88 -4.27 9.06
C VAL A 133 -1.36 -3.87 10.45
N ALA A 134 -0.48 -3.89 11.45
CA ALA A 134 -0.82 -3.51 12.82
C ALA A 134 -1.32 -2.05 12.88
N SER A 135 -0.63 -1.12 12.21
CA SER A 135 -1.01 0.31 12.19
C SER A 135 -2.35 0.56 11.48
N LYS A 136 -2.69 -0.22 10.45
CA LYS A 136 -4.00 -0.15 9.79
C LYS A 136 -5.14 -0.69 10.64
N SER A 137 -4.89 -1.70 11.46
CA SER A 137 -5.88 -2.19 12.43
C SER A 137 -6.13 -1.16 13.52
N ASP A 138 -5.04 -0.60 14.07
CA ASP A 138 -5.07 0.44 15.09
C ASP A 138 -5.87 1.68 14.63
N SER A 139 -5.54 2.25 13.47
CA SER A 139 -6.22 3.44 12.94
C SER A 139 -7.70 3.27 12.61
N LYS A 140 -8.19 2.03 12.40
CA LYS A 140 -9.60 1.77 12.08
C LYS A 140 -10.44 1.37 13.28
N ALA A 141 -9.88 0.56 14.18
CA ALA A 141 -10.62 -0.07 15.27
C ALA A 141 -10.11 0.31 16.66
N GLY A 142 -8.86 0.79 16.78
CA GLY A 142 -8.20 1.06 18.06
C GLY A 142 -7.88 -0.19 18.89
N ASP A 143 -8.19 -1.39 18.38
CA ASP A 143 -7.93 -2.68 19.01
C ASP A 143 -7.73 -3.78 17.93
N GLY A 144 -7.25 -4.95 18.34
CA GLY A 144 -7.04 -6.11 17.49
C GLY A 144 -5.71 -6.08 16.74
N THR A 145 -4.82 -5.16 17.07
CA THR A 145 -3.48 -5.03 16.46
C THR A 145 -2.67 -6.32 16.60
N THR A 146 -2.67 -6.91 17.80
CA THR A 146 -2.03 -8.19 18.11
C THR A 146 -2.68 -9.35 17.36
N THR A 147 -4.02 -9.39 17.32
CA THR A 147 -4.78 -10.44 16.61
C THR A 147 -4.52 -10.40 15.11
N SER A 148 -4.55 -9.23 14.49
CA SER A 148 -4.25 -9.03 13.06
C SER A 148 -2.83 -9.46 12.72
N THR A 149 -1.87 -9.16 13.60
CA THR A 149 -0.47 -9.53 13.44
C THR A 149 -0.30 -11.05 13.42
N ILE A 150 -0.88 -11.75 14.40
CA ILE A 150 -0.78 -13.22 14.51
C ILE A 150 -1.56 -13.91 13.38
N MET A 151 -2.74 -13.40 13.01
CA MET A 151 -3.52 -13.92 11.89
C MET A 151 -2.73 -13.80 10.58
N THR A 152 -2.08 -12.66 10.35
CA THR A 152 -1.23 -12.44 9.17
C THR A 152 -0.05 -13.39 9.16
N GLN A 153 0.63 -13.58 10.31
CA GLN A 153 1.71 -14.55 10.47
C GLN A 153 1.25 -15.96 10.06
N ALA A 154 0.09 -16.41 10.54
CA ALA A 154 -0.46 -17.72 10.23
C ALA A 154 -0.80 -17.89 8.73
N ILE A 155 -1.43 -16.87 8.12
CA ILE A 155 -1.77 -16.88 6.69
C ILE A 155 -0.50 -16.93 5.84
N VAL A 156 0.50 -16.12 6.15
CA VAL A 156 1.77 -16.07 5.41
C VAL A 156 2.52 -17.39 5.52
N ASN A 157 2.69 -17.93 6.73
CA ASN A 157 3.40 -19.19 6.93
C ASN A 157 2.75 -20.36 6.19
N ASN A 158 1.42 -20.50 6.26
CA ASN A 158 0.70 -21.54 5.53
C ASN A 158 0.66 -21.29 4.02
N GLY A 159 0.54 -20.02 3.61
CA GLY A 159 0.54 -19.66 2.20
C GLY A 159 1.88 -19.95 1.51
N ILE A 160 2.99 -19.65 2.17
CA ILE A 160 4.33 -19.96 1.65
C ILE A 160 4.54 -21.46 1.54
N ARG A 161 4.09 -22.25 2.54
CA ARG A 161 4.12 -23.72 2.46
C ARG A 161 3.34 -24.25 1.25
N ALA A 162 2.14 -23.73 1.00
CA ALA A 162 1.35 -24.12 -0.17
C ALA A 162 2.05 -23.76 -1.49
N VAL A 163 2.64 -22.56 -1.58
CA VAL A 163 3.39 -22.12 -2.76
C VAL A 163 4.63 -22.97 -2.99
N THR A 164 5.36 -23.37 -1.94
CA THR A 164 6.50 -24.30 -2.06
C THR A 164 6.08 -25.68 -2.56
N SER A 165 4.84 -26.11 -2.29
CA SER A 165 4.26 -27.34 -2.85
C SER A 165 3.79 -27.21 -4.30
N GLY A 166 4.02 -26.06 -4.95
CA GLY A 166 3.65 -25.83 -6.36
C GLY A 166 2.26 -25.23 -6.59
N VAL A 167 1.56 -24.81 -5.53
CA VAL A 167 0.26 -24.14 -5.66
C VAL A 167 0.43 -22.76 -6.30
N ASN A 168 -0.46 -22.42 -7.24
CA ASN A 168 -0.47 -21.10 -7.88
C ASN A 168 -0.78 -19.99 -6.84
N PRO A 169 0.14 -19.04 -6.60
CA PRO A 169 -0.03 -17.99 -5.58
C PRO A 169 -1.18 -17.02 -5.90
N VAL A 170 -1.48 -16.81 -7.19
CA VAL A 170 -2.57 -15.91 -7.62
C VAL A 170 -3.93 -16.52 -7.27
N ALA A 171 -4.11 -17.81 -7.59
CA ALA A 171 -5.32 -18.55 -7.24
C ALA A 171 -5.50 -18.65 -5.71
N LEU A 172 -4.40 -18.91 -4.99
CA LEU A 172 -4.41 -18.96 -3.52
C LEU A 172 -4.87 -17.63 -2.90
N ASN A 173 -4.34 -16.50 -3.38
CA ASN A 173 -4.73 -15.17 -2.91
C ASN A 173 -6.22 -14.87 -3.19
N LEU A 174 -6.73 -15.27 -4.35
CA LEU A 174 -8.16 -15.15 -4.67
C LEU A 174 -9.02 -15.97 -3.71
N GLY A 175 -8.60 -17.19 -3.38
CA GLY A 175 -9.25 -18.05 -2.40
C GLY A 175 -9.28 -17.42 -1.01
N ILE A 176 -8.13 -16.92 -0.53
CA ILE A 176 -8.02 -16.23 0.77
C ILE A 176 -8.96 -15.03 0.83
N LYS A 177 -8.99 -14.19 -0.21
CA LYS A 177 -9.90 -13.03 -0.27
C LYS A 177 -11.38 -13.42 -0.28
N LYS A 178 -11.73 -14.54 -0.91
CA LYS A 178 -13.10 -15.06 -0.89
C LYS A 178 -13.48 -15.56 0.52
N ALA A 179 -12.60 -16.34 1.14
CA ALA A 179 -12.79 -16.83 2.50
C ALA A 179 -12.92 -15.69 3.51
N ALA A 180 -12.04 -14.68 3.43
CA ALA A 180 -12.08 -13.51 4.31
C ALA A 180 -13.42 -12.75 4.21
N ARG A 181 -13.99 -12.62 3.00
CA ARG A 181 -15.31 -12.00 2.81
C ARG A 181 -16.43 -12.80 3.47
N MET A 182 -16.48 -14.10 3.22
CA MET A 182 -17.50 -14.98 3.82
C MET A 182 -17.43 -14.98 5.34
N VAL A 183 -16.23 -15.00 5.92
CA VAL A 183 -16.05 -14.90 7.38
C VAL A 183 -16.51 -13.54 7.89
N ALA A 184 -16.14 -12.45 7.23
CA ALA A 184 -16.56 -11.11 7.64
C ALA A 184 -18.09 -10.91 7.57
N GLU A 185 -18.73 -11.45 6.53
CA GLU A 185 -20.20 -11.47 6.42
C GLU A 185 -20.82 -12.25 7.58
N ARG A 186 -20.31 -13.45 7.86
CA ARG A 186 -20.82 -14.26 8.96
C ARG A 186 -20.65 -13.59 10.33
N VAL A 187 -19.52 -12.91 10.56
CA VAL A 187 -19.29 -12.14 11.81
C VAL A 187 -20.30 -11.02 11.95
N LYS A 188 -20.66 -10.32 10.86
CA LYS A 188 -21.70 -9.28 10.90
C LYS A 188 -23.08 -9.84 11.20
N GLU A 189 -23.40 -11.02 10.68
CA GLU A 189 -24.70 -11.67 10.93
C GLU A 189 -24.90 -12.07 12.40
N VAL A 190 -23.82 -12.44 13.10
CA VAL A 190 -23.88 -12.82 14.53
C VAL A 190 -23.64 -11.64 15.47
N ALA A 191 -23.30 -10.47 14.93
CA ALA A 191 -23.06 -9.27 15.73
C ALA A 191 -24.37 -8.78 16.34
N VAL A 192 -24.36 -8.54 17.66
CA VAL A 192 -25.48 -7.94 18.37
C VAL A 192 -25.31 -6.42 18.32
N PRO A 193 -26.29 -5.66 17.80
CA PRO A 193 -26.20 -4.20 17.80
C PRO A 193 -26.25 -3.68 19.23
N VAL A 194 -25.39 -2.71 19.55
CA VAL A 194 -25.41 -1.98 20.83
C VAL A 194 -26.55 -0.99 20.77
N SER A 195 -27.53 -1.12 21.67
CA SER A 195 -28.70 -0.22 21.69
C SER A 195 -28.97 0.32 23.08
N GLY A 196 -28.96 1.64 23.21
CA GLY A 196 -29.24 2.33 24.46
C GLY A 196 -28.04 2.45 25.40
N ILE A 197 -28.26 3.21 26.47
CA ILE A 197 -27.21 3.65 27.37
C ILE A 197 -26.64 2.52 28.25
N ASP A 198 -27.46 1.52 28.58
CA ASP A 198 -27.05 0.38 29.41
C ASP A 198 -26.06 -0.53 28.68
N ASP A 199 -26.30 -0.82 27.39
CA ASP A 199 -25.39 -1.61 26.57
C ASP A 199 -24.06 -0.88 26.39
N LEU A 200 -24.11 0.43 26.12
CA LEU A 200 -22.92 1.26 25.99
C LEU A 200 -22.10 1.29 27.29
N ARG A 201 -22.76 1.44 28.44
CA ARG A 201 -22.11 1.37 29.76
C ARG A 201 -21.44 0.02 29.96
N ASN A 202 -22.11 -1.08 29.60
CA ASN A 202 -21.55 -2.42 29.75
C ASN A 202 -20.30 -2.60 28.88
N VAL A 203 -20.35 -2.18 27.62
CA VAL A 203 -19.20 -2.22 26.70
C VAL A 203 -18.04 -1.38 27.24
N ALA A 204 -18.30 -0.14 27.64
CA ALA A 204 -17.27 0.76 28.17
C ALA A 204 -16.67 0.26 29.50
N THR A 205 -17.49 -0.37 30.35
CA THR A 205 -17.02 -0.99 31.60
C THR A 205 -16.09 -2.16 31.32
N ILE A 206 -16.44 -3.03 30.37
CA ILE A 206 -15.61 -4.18 29.98
C ILE A 206 -14.29 -3.70 29.35
N ALA A 207 -14.36 -2.69 28.47
CA ALA A 207 -13.19 -2.15 27.79
C ALA A 207 -12.21 -1.45 28.76
N SER A 208 -12.73 -0.66 29.72
CA SER A 208 -11.90 0.06 30.69
C SER A 208 -11.50 -0.75 31.92
N GLY A 209 -12.19 -1.87 32.18
CA GLY A 209 -12.05 -2.63 33.42
C GLY A 209 -12.59 -1.91 34.67
N SER A 210 -13.28 -0.77 34.51
CA SER A 210 -13.80 0.05 35.61
C SER A 210 -15.26 0.46 35.38
N VAL A 211 -16.10 0.21 36.39
CA VAL A 211 -17.53 0.57 36.36
C VAL A 211 -17.72 2.09 36.36
N ASP A 212 -16.86 2.83 37.06
CA ASP A 212 -16.96 4.28 37.13
C ASP A 212 -16.58 4.93 35.80
N MET A 213 -15.50 4.46 35.16
CA MET A 213 -15.12 4.92 33.82
C MET A 213 -16.20 4.57 32.79
N GLY A 214 -16.73 3.36 32.83
CA GLY A 214 -17.82 2.95 31.93
C GLY A 214 -19.06 3.84 32.06
N ARG A 215 -19.41 4.29 33.27
CA ARG A 215 -20.52 5.21 33.51
C ARG A 215 -20.25 6.60 32.94
N ILE A 216 -19.06 7.15 33.15
CA ILE A 216 -18.67 8.47 32.65
C ILE A 216 -18.70 8.48 31.11
N ILE A 217 -18.13 7.45 30.48
CA ILE A 217 -18.11 7.31 29.01
C ILE A 217 -19.54 7.23 28.46
N ALA A 218 -20.41 6.41 29.06
CA ALA A 218 -21.78 6.27 28.60
C ALA A 218 -22.58 7.58 28.73
N GLN A 219 -22.41 8.32 29.84
CA GLN A 219 -23.06 9.61 30.05
C GLN A 219 -22.54 10.70 29.10
N ALA A 220 -21.24 10.69 28.80
CA ALA A 220 -20.65 11.60 27.83
C ALA A 220 -21.24 11.34 26.43
N GLN A 221 -21.30 10.08 26.01
CA GLN A 221 -21.85 9.70 24.71
C GLN A 221 -23.34 10.02 24.59
N ASP A 222 -24.13 9.81 25.65
CA ASP A 222 -25.57 10.14 25.67
C ASP A 222 -25.84 11.64 25.49
N LYS A 223 -24.98 12.49 26.07
CA LYS A 223 -25.07 13.95 25.91
C LYS A 223 -24.64 14.43 24.53
N VAL A 224 -23.65 13.76 23.95
CA VAL A 224 -22.98 14.18 22.71
C VAL A 224 -23.67 13.58 21.46
N GLY A 225 -24.38 12.47 21.62
CA GLY A 225 -25.03 11.71 20.55
C GLY A 225 -24.05 10.95 19.67
N ASP A 226 -24.56 10.06 18.81
CA ASP A 226 -23.76 9.12 17.99
C ASP A 226 -22.72 9.78 17.08
N THR A 227 -22.92 11.05 16.70
CA THR A 227 -22.05 11.77 15.76
C THR A 227 -21.16 12.83 16.41
N GLY A 228 -21.26 13.05 17.72
CA GLY A 228 -20.49 14.10 18.36
C GLY A 228 -19.08 13.63 18.77
N SER A 229 -18.18 14.59 18.94
CA SER A 229 -16.77 14.35 19.25
C SER A 229 -16.53 14.47 20.75
N THR A 230 -15.80 13.51 21.32
CA THR A 230 -15.33 13.56 22.71
C THR A 230 -13.82 13.74 22.69
N VAL A 231 -13.33 14.73 23.45
CA VAL A 231 -11.89 14.97 23.64
C VAL A 231 -11.57 14.68 25.09
N ILE A 232 -10.47 13.96 25.32
CA ILE A 232 -9.92 13.71 26.65
C ILE A 232 -8.73 14.66 26.81
N GLU A 233 -8.75 15.49 27.85
CA GLU A 233 -7.60 16.29 28.26
C GLU A 233 -6.88 15.55 29.40
N GLU A 234 -5.55 15.55 29.35
CA GLU A 234 -4.65 14.85 30.27
C GLU A 234 -4.26 15.73 31.47
#